data_AF-A0A959A971-F1
#
_entry.id   AF-A0A959A971-F1
#
_cell.length_a   1.000
_cell.length_b   1.000
_cell.length_c   1.000
_cell.angle_alpha   90.00
_cell.angle_beta   90.00
_cell.angle_gamma   90.00
#
_symmetry.space_group_name_H-M   'P 1'
#
loop_
_entity.id
_entity.type
_entity.pdbx_description
1 polymer ?
#
loop_
_entity_poly.entity_id
_entity_poly.type
_entity_poly.pdbx_seq_one_letter_code
_entity_poly.pdbx_strand_id
1 'polypeptide(L)'
;MPFSHVPKNPGDLIKSQDWNEALDAVVALFAKFNGGAGHQHSGSGEDAPPIGTSGIADNAVSTAKIQNAAVTAAKLAAGVIPQIGIAVTGGLSHGQNIPVPAGFAVNECVFFATLNSVPQDEFVKITWDNTGKISIWKQVPFLNQPGVAGSSLASGIAFGKKGGW
;
A
#
# COMPACT_ATOMS: atom_id res chain seq x y z
N MET A 1 11.39 44.41 -22.34
CA MET A 1 11.72 44.48 -23.78
C MET A 1 12.76 43.40 -24.04
N PRO A 2 12.73 42.66 -25.15
CA PRO A 2 13.74 41.63 -25.39
C PRO A 2 15.13 42.26 -25.39
N PHE A 3 16.10 41.60 -24.74
CA PHE A 3 17.50 42.01 -24.76
C PHE A 3 17.98 42.05 -26.22
N SER A 4 18.59 43.16 -26.64
CA SER A 4 19.24 43.27 -27.94
C SER A 4 20.71 43.53 -27.69
N HIS A 5 21.47 42.46 -27.47
CA HIS A 5 22.93 42.54 -27.34
C HIS A 5 23.51 43.17 -28.60
N VAL A 6 24.20 44.30 -28.47
CA VAL A 6 25.02 44.87 -29.54
C VAL A 6 26.44 44.33 -29.40
N PRO A 7 26.91 43.44 -30.29
CA PRO A 7 28.26 42.89 -30.21
C PRO A 7 29.31 44.00 -30.30
N LYS A 8 30.36 43.90 -29.48
CA LYS A 8 31.48 44.85 -29.47
C LYS A 8 32.73 44.20 -30.06
N ASN A 9 33.42 44.91 -30.93
CA ASN A 9 34.72 44.52 -31.43
C ASN A 9 35.82 44.95 -30.45
N PRO A 10 37.01 44.31 -30.49
CA PRO A 10 38.16 44.75 -29.72
C PRO A 10 38.49 46.23 -30.02
N GLY A 11 38.53 47.06 -28.97
CA GLY A 11 38.79 48.50 -29.08
C GLY A 11 37.53 49.39 -29.04
N ASP A 12 36.33 48.82 -29.04
CA ASP A 12 35.10 49.60 -28.86
C ASP A 12 35.00 50.18 -27.45
N LEU A 13 34.58 51.45 -27.35
CA LEU A 13 34.30 52.08 -26.06
C LEU A 13 33.04 51.50 -25.44
N ILE A 14 33.10 51.18 -24.14
CA ILE A 14 31.94 50.82 -23.34
C ILE A 14 31.12 52.09 -23.09
N LYS A 15 29.87 52.10 -23.54
CA LYS A 15 28.93 53.21 -23.39
C LYS A 15 27.98 52.97 -22.23
N SER A 16 27.29 54.01 -21.79
CA SER A 16 26.27 53.93 -20.72
C SER A 16 25.17 52.91 -21.03
N GLN A 17 24.82 52.73 -22.30
CA GLN A 17 23.88 51.71 -22.73
C GLN A 17 24.35 50.29 -22.39
N ASP A 18 25.64 49.99 -22.57
CA ASP A 18 26.21 48.67 -22.29
C ASP A 18 26.14 48.35 -20.78
N TRP A 19 26.35 49.37 -19.95
CA TRP A 19 26.18 49.26 -18.50
C TRP A 19 24.74 49.05 -18.08
N ASN A 20 23.78 49.70 -18.75
CA ASN A 20 22.36 49.51 -18.50
C ASN A 20 21.92 48.07 -18.87
N GLU A 21 22.39 47.54 -20.00
CA GLU A 21 22.08 46.16 -20.42
C GLU A 21 22.67 45.12 -19.45
N ALA A 22 23.89 45.33 -18.97
CA ALA A 22 24.49 44.48 -17.94
C ALA A 22 23.70 44.53 -16.62
N LEU A 23 23.29 45.73 -16.20
CA LEU A 23 22.47 45.91 -15.00
C LEU A 23 21.11 45.23 -15.13
N ASP A 24 20.45 45.36 -16.28
CA ASP A 24 19.16 44.70 -16.56
C ASP A 24 19.28 43.17 -16.51
N ALA A 25 20.37 42.60 -17.03
CA ALA A 25 20.63 41.16 -16.93
C ALA A 25 20.83 40.70 -15.48
N VAL A 26 21.57 41.47 -14.69
CA VAL A 26 21.77 41.22 -13.26
C VAL A 26 20.45 41.32 -12.50
N VAL A 27 19.64 42.34 -12.77
CA VAL A 27 18.31 42.53 -12.14
C VAL A 27 17.37 41.40 -12.53
N ALA A 28 17.38 40.94 -13.78
CA ALA A 28 16.58 39.81 -14.23
C ALA A 28 16.97 38.50 -13.52
N LEU A 29 18.27 38.30 -13.25
CA LEU A 29 18.76 37.16 -12.46
C LEU A 29 18.26 37.24 -11.00
N PHE A 30 18.37 38.40 -10.36
CA PHE A 30 17.86 38.59 -8.99
C PHE A 30 16.34 38.46 -8.90
N ALA A 31 15.60 38.89 -9.91
CA ALA A 31 14.15 38.71 -9.99
C ALA A 31 13.76 37.22 -10.04
N LYS A 32 14.56 36.38 -10.73
CA LYS A 32 14.36 34.91 -10.72
C LYS A 32 14.59 34.29 -9.35
N PHE A 33 15.51 34.83 -8.54
CA PHE A 33 15.75 34.34 -7.18
C PHE A 33 14.72 34.85 -6.16
N ASN A 34 14.22 36.08 -6.33
CA ASN A 34 13.33 36.74 -5.37
C ASN A 34 11.83 36.65 -5.73
N GLY A 35 11.47 36.06 -6.88
CA GLY A 35 10.07 35.86 -7.28
C GLY A 35 9.35 34.86 -6.37
N GLY A 36 8.05 35.07 -6.13
CA GLY A 36 7.25 34.25 -5.20
C GLY A 36 7.11 32.76 -5.54
N ALA A 37 7.58 32.32 -6.71
CA ALA A 37 7.67 30.91 -7.10
C ALA A 37 9.02 30.25 -6.73
N GLY A 38 10.01 31.02 -6.25
CA GLY A 38 11.35 30.52 -5.97
C GLY A 38 12.09 29.99 -7.21
N HIS A 39 13.26 29.40 -6.98
CA HIS A 39 13.95 28.58 -7.98
C HIS A 39 13.48 27.12 -7.84
N GLN A 40 13.46 26.35 -8.94
CA GLN A 40 12.95 24.98 -8.94
C GLN A 40 14.07 23.99 -8.57
N HIS A 41 13.73 22.91 -7.85
CA HIS A 41 14.62 21.80 -7.48
C HIS A 41 14.19 20.50 -8.19
N SER A 42 13.86 20.58 -9.48
CA SER A 42 13.35 19.44 -10.22
C SER A 42 14.45 18.49 -10.72
N GLY A 43 15.71 18.94 -10.71
CA GLY A 43 16.84 18.21 -11.29
C GLY A 43 16.92 18.25 -12.82
N SER A 44 16.15 19.11 -13.48
CA SER A 44 16.34 19.44 -14.90
C SER A 44 17.57 20.35 -15.10
N GLY A 45 18.10 20.46 -16.33
CA GLY A 45 19.39 21.09 -16.61
C GLY A 45 19.49 22.59 -16.26
N GLU A 46 18.37 23.30 -16.22
CA GLU A 46 18.29 24.70 -15.80
C GLU A 46 17.84 24.91 -14.35
N ASP A 47 17.49 23.84 -13.64
CA ASP A 47 16.98 23.87 -12.27
C ASP A 47 18.07 23.55 -11.24
N ALA A 48 17.85 23.93 -9.98
CA ALA A 48 18.70 23.47 -8.90
C ALA A 48 18.66 21.93 -8.76
N PRO A 49 19.72 21.32 -8.21
CA PRO A 49 19.76 19.87 -8.01
C PRO A 49 18.56 19.40 -7.16
N PRO A 50 18.15 18.13 -7.33
CA PRO A 50 17.10 17.53 -6.51
C PRO A 50 17.39 17.69 -5.02
N ILE A 51 16.34 17.91 -4.24
CA ILE A 51 16.41 17.90 -2.78
C ILE A 51 16.79 16.50 -2.28
N GLY A 52 18.04 16.37 -1.81
CA GLY A 52 18.52 15.18 -1.13
C GLY A 52 17.91 15.01 0.27
N THR A 53 18.14 13.85 0.89
CA THR A 53 17.60 13.53 2.22
C THR A 53 17.99 14.55 3.29
N SER A 54 19.24 15.02 3.29
CA SER A 54 19.74 16.04 4.22
C SER A 54 19.08 17.42 4.03
N GLY A 55 18.44 17.67 2.88
CA GLY A 55 17.67 18.88 2.63
C GLY A 55 16.27 18.86 3.26
N ILE A 56 15.83 17.70 3.75
CA ILE A 56 14.56 17.54 4.46
C ILE A 56 14.89 17.40 5.95
N ALA A 57 14.62 18.44 6.73
CA ALA A 57 14.79 18.40 8.18
C ALA A 57 13.90 17.32 8.82
N ASP A 58 14.30 16.83 10.00
CA ASP A 58 13.48 15.89 10.77
C ASP A 58 12.08 16.46 11.03
N ASN A 59 11.05 15.63 10.82
CA ASN A 59 9.64 16.01 10.93
C ASN A 59 9.18 17.12 9.97
N ALA A 60 9.98 17.49 8.96
CA ALA A 60 9.58 18.51 7.98
C ALA A 60 8.34 18.13 7.18
N VAL A 61 8.10 16.83 6.96
CA VAL A 61 6.88 16.31 6.35
C VAL A 61 5.90 15.89 7.44
N SER A 62 5.04 16.82 7.85
CA SER A 62 3.98 16.56 8.83
C SER A 62 2.72 15.99 8.17
N THR A 63 1.80 15.47 8.98
CA THR A 63 0.50 14.97 8.50
C THR A 63 -0.30 16.02 7.73
N ALA A 64 -0.31 17.27 8.19
CA ALA A 64 -1.01 18.37 7.52
C ALA A 64 -0.46 18.72 6.14
N LYS A 65 0.82 18.40 5.87
CA LYS A 65 1.46 18.61 4.56
C LYS A 65 1.13 17.48 3.56
N ILE A 66 0.61 16.36 4.04
CA ILE A 66 0.17 15.25 3.20
C ILE A 66 -1.33 15.40 2.97
N GLN A 67 -1.70 15.81 1.76
CA GLN A 67 -3.12 15.95 1.41
C GLN A 67 -3.83 14.58 1.47
N ASN A 68 -5.12 14.60 1.78
CA ASN A 68 -5.94 13.39 1.75
C ASN A 68 -5.86 12.72 0.37
N ALA A 69 -5.72 11.39 0.36
CA ALA A 69 -5.51 10.58 -0.84
C ALA A 69 -4.22 10.88 -1.64
N ALA A 70 -3.30 11.69 -1.12
CA ALA A 70 -2.00 11.93 -1.78
C ALA A 70 -1.16 10.65 -1.87
N VAL A 71 -1.25 9.77 -0.86
CA VAL A 71 -0.59 8.45 -0.85
C VAL A 71 -1.66 7.37 -0.99
N THR A 72 -1.65 6.66 -2.12
CA THR A 72 -2.59 5.57 -2.41
C THR A 72 -1.88 4.23 -2.33
N ALA A 73 -2.62 3.12 -2.27
CA ALA A 73 -2.04 1.78 -2.25
C ALA A 73 -1.12 1.53 -3.46
N ALA A 74 -1.43 2.09 -4.63
CA ALA A 74 -0.60 1.97 -5.84
C ALA A 74 0.74 2.74 -5.76
N LYS A 75 0.85 3.73 -4.85
CA LYS A 75 2.09 4.48 -4.61
C LYS A 75 2.99 3.82 -3.56
N LEU A 76 2.50 2.79 -2.89
CA LEU A 76 3.24 2.06 -1.87
C LEU A 76 3.71 0.72 -2.46
N ALA A 77 4.94 0.33 -2.10
CA ALA A 77 5.44 -0.98 -2.48
C ALA A 77 4.56 -2.11 -1.88
N ALA A 78 4.49 -3.24 -2.58
CA ALA A 78 3.77 -4.41 -2.09
C ALA A 78 4.31 -4.83 -0.70
N GLY A 79 3.40 -5.17 0.21
CA GLY A 79 3.74 -5.57 1.59
C GLY A 79 3.93 -4.43 2.60
N VAL A 80 3.96 -3.16 2.17
CA VAL A 80 4.01 -2.01 3.11
C VAL A 80 2.71 -1.88 3.90
N ILE A 81 1.57 -2.12 3.23
CA ILE A 81 0.26 -2.22 3.90
C ILE A 81 0.05 -3.70 4.25
N PRO A 82 -0.10 -4.06 5.54
CA PRO A 82 -0.42 -5.43 5.92
C PRO A 82 -1.73 -5.85 5.25
N GLN A 83 -1.66 -6.81 4.32
CA GLN A 83 -2.85 -7.36 3.68
C GLN A 83 -3.46 -8.42 4.59
N ILE A 84 -4.76 -8.28 4.88
CA ILE A 84 -5.56 -9.31 5.52
C ILE A 84 -6.45 -9.95 4.46
N GLY A 85 -6.32 -11.25 4.29
CA GLY A 85 -7.16 -12.04 3.41
C GLY A 85 -8.36 -12.59 4.17
N ILE A 86 -9.54 -12.56 3.56
CA ILE A 86 -10.75 -13.17 4.12
C ILE A 86 -11.37 -14.08 3.04
N ALA A 87 -11.61 -15.33 3.39
CA ALA A 87 -12.35 -16.28 2.57
C ALA A 87 -13.47 -16.88 3.42
N VAL A 88 -14.70 -16.77 2.94
CA VAL A 88 -15.90 -17.32 3.59
C VAL A 88 -16.50 -18.37 2.68
N THR A 89 -16.84 -19.54 3.24
CA THR A 89 -17.44 -20.63 2.46
C THR A 89 -18.51 -21.32 3.28
N GLY A 90 -19.71 -21.42 2.72
CA GLY A 90 -20.81 -22.20 3.28
C GLY A 90 -20.95 -23.56 2.59
N GLY A 91 -21.57 -24.52 3.26
CA GLY A 91 -21.91 -25.81 2.67
C GLY A 91 -20.76 -26.82 2.65
N LEU A 92 -19.78 -26.68 3.55
CA LEU A 92 -18.64 -27.59 3.64
C LEU A 92 -19.06 -28.92 4.27
N SER A 93 -18.91 -30.01 3.52
CA SER A 93 -19.12 -31.39 4.00
C SER A 93 -17.88 -31.93 4.71
N HIS A 94 -18.03 -33.10 5.36
CA HIS A 94 -16.90 -33.84 5.94
C HIS A 94 -15.76 -34.01 4.92
N GLY A 95 -14.53 -33.71 5.35
CA GLY A 95 -13.31 -33.87 4.57
C GLY A 95 -13.00 -32.74 3.60
N GLN A 96 -13.89 -31.74 3.45
CA GLN A 96 -13.63 -30.55 2.63
C GLN A 96 -12.75 -29.54 3.37
N ASN A 97 -12.03 -28.70 2.63
CA ASN A 97 -11.21 -27.62 3.19
C ASN A 97 -11.96 -26.29 3.16
N ILE A 98 -11.79 -25.49 4.21
CA ILE A 98 -12.06 -24.06 4.13
C ILE A 98 -11.04 -23.45 3.16
N PRO A 99 -11.47 -22.79 2.06
CA PRO A 99 -10.55 -22.18 1.12
C PRO A 99 -9.71 -21.09 1.77
N VAL A 100 -8.44 -21.00 1.36
CA VAL A 100 -7.57 -19.88 1.73
C VAL A 100 -7.88 -18.66 0.87
N PRO A 101 -7.78 -17.43 1.42
CA PRO A 101 -7.90 -16.23 0.61
C PRO A 101 -6.81 -16.18 -0.47
N ALA A 102 -7.15 -15.59 -1.64
CA ALA A 102 -6.21 -15.50 -2.75
C ALA A 102 -4.91 -14.80 -2.34
N GLY A 103 -3.77 -15.42 -2.67
CA GLY A 103 -2.45 -14.90 -2.35
C GLY A 103 -1.92 -15.27 -0.96
N PHE A 104 -2.65 -16.02 -0.13
CA PHE A 104 -2.17 -16.49 1.19
C PHE A 104 -1.85 -17.98 1.17
N ALA A 105 -0.82 -18.37 1.91
CA ALA A 105 -0.53 -19.77 2.18
C ALA A 105 -1.35 -20.27 3.38
N VAL A 106 -1.59 -21.58 3.45
CA VAL A 106 -2.40 -22.21 4.52
C VAL A 106 -1.83 -21.94 5.92
N ASN A 107 -0.51 -21.95 6.07
CA ASN A 107 0.19 -21.65 7.33
C ASN A 107 0.17 -20.16 7.70
N GLU A 108 -0.30 -19.29 6.80
CA GLU A 108 -0.54 -17.87 7.07
C GLU A 108 -1.99 -17.60 7.51
N CYS A 109 -2.81 -18.66 7.60
CA CYS A 109 -4.23 -18.57 7.89
C CYS A 109 -4.58 -19.13 9.27
N VAL A 110 -5.58 -18.49 9.89
CA VAL A 110 -6.34 -19.06 11.01
C VAL A 110 -7.73 -19.42 10.51
N PHE A 111 -8.20 -20.60 10.91
CA PHE A 111 -9.47 -21.17 10.45
C PHE A 111 -10.49 -21.23 11.59
N PHE A 112 -11.73 -20.94 11.26
CA PHE A 112 -12.89 -21.14 12.13
C PHE A 112 -13.99 -21.84 11.34
N ALA A 113 -14.76 -22.68 12.02
CA ALA A 113 -15.92 -23.31 11.41
C ALA A 113 -17.09 -23.41 12.39
N THR A 114 -18.30 -23.42 11.84
CA THR A 114 -19.54 -23.61 12.56
C THR A 114 -20.44 -24.58 11.79
N LEU A 115 -21.28 -25.33 12.49
CA LEU A 115 -22.34 -26.10 11.86
C LEU A 115 -23.45 -25.15 11.39
N ASN A 116 -24.01 -25.40 10.21
CA ASN A 116 -25.14 -24.63 9.69
C ASN A 116 -26.46 -25.09 10.29
N SER A 117 -26.55 -26.37 10.64
CA SER A 117 -27.71 -26.96 11.32
C SER A 117 -27.30 -28.24 12.06
N VAL A 118 -28.03 -28.54 13.13
CA VAL A 118 -27.90 -29.79 13.88
C VAL A 118 -29.22 -30.54 13.75
N PRO A 119 -29.23 -31.78 13.24
CA PRO A 119 -30.44 -32.62 13.23
C PRO A 119 -30.96 -32.83 14.66
N GLN A 120 -32.28 -32.85 14.86
CA GLN A 120 -32.86 -32.87 16.21
C GLN A 120 -32.49 -34.07 17.08
N ASP A 121 -32.12 -35.21 16.48
CA ASP A 121 -31.83 -36.45 17.19
C ASP A 121 -30.34 -36.87 17.10
N GLU A 122 -29.45 -35.91 16.84
CA GLU A 122 -28.05 -36.21 16.57
C GLU A 122 -27.08 -35.28 17.31
N PHE A 123 -26.14 -35.87 18.04
CA PHE A 123 -24.97 -35.14 18.53
C PHE A 123 -23.95 -35.08 17.40
N VAL A 124 -23.72 -33.87 16.89
CA VAL A 124 -22.76 -33.62 15.82
C VAL A 124 -21.54 -32.91 16.39
N LYS A 125 -20.35 -33.47 16.13
CA LYS A 125 -19.07 -32.83 16.44
C LYS A 125 -18.49 -32.23 15.18
N ILE A 126 -18.18 -30.94 15.21
CA ILE A 126 -17.36 -30.27 14.19
C ILE A 126 -15.96 -30.01 14.73
N THR A 127 -14.96 -30.34 13.94
CA THR A 127 -13.55 -30.04 14.19
C THR A 127 -12.91 -29.59 12.88
N TRP A 128 -11.81 -28.86 12.99
CA TRP A 128 -10.96 -28.50 11.88
C TRP A 128 -9.50 -28.63 12.28
N ASP A 129 -8.64 -28.93 11.31
CA ASP A 129 -7.20 -28.99 11.52
C ASP A 129 -6.50 -27.69 11.10
N ASN A 130 -5.17 -27.67 11.25
CA ASN A 130 -4.33 -26.52 10.89
C ASN A 130 -4.26 -26.27 9.37
N THR A 131 -4.90 -27.11 8.56
CA THR A 131 -5.05 -26.93 7.11
C THR A 131 -6.45 -26.45 6.72
N GLY A 132 -7.31 -26.19 7.71
CA GLY A 132 -8.71 -25.82 7.51
C GLY A 132 -9.56 -26.99 7.02
N LYS A 133 -9.08 -28.24 7.13
CA LYS A 133 -9.86 -29.41 6.73
C LYS A 133 -10.94 -29.69 7.77
N ILE A 134 -12.18 -29.75 7.31
CA ILE A 134 -13.36 -29.94 8.15
C ILE A 134 -13.58 -31.41 8.43
N SER A 135 -13.82 -31.73 9.70
CA SER A 135 -14.19 -33.06 10.17
C SER A 135 -15.50 -32.97 10.95
N ILE A 136 -16.57 -33.49 10.33
CA ILE A 136 -17.92 -33.54 10.89
C ILE A 136 -18.24 -35.01 11.20
N TRP A 137 -18.61 -35.30 12.43
CA TRP A 137 -18.88 -36.66 12.90
C TRP A 137 -20.20 -36.72 13.65
N LYS A 138 -20.97 -37.78 13.36
CA LYS A 138 -22.11 -38.21 14.18
C LYS A 138 -21.59 -38.94 15.41
N GLN A 139 -21.95 -38.47 16.60
CA GLN A 139 -21.64 -39.15 17.85
C GLN A 139 -22.93 -39.78 18.41
N VAL A 140 -22.96 -41.11 18.54
CA VAL A 140 -24.04 -41.80 19.26
C VAL A 140 -23.65 -41.88 20.74
N PRO A 141 -24.37 -41.25 21.68
CA PRO A 141 -23.89 -41.07 23.06
C PRO A 141 -23.73 -42.36 23.87
N PHE A 142 -24.28 -43.49 23.42
CA PHE A 142 -24.47 -44.69 24.24
C PHE A 142 -23.78 -45.95 23.70
N LEU A 143 -23.12 -45.87 22.55
CA LEU A 143 -22.42 -46.99 21.96
C LEU A 143 -21.01 -46.53 21.62
N ASN A 144 -20.00 -47.22 22.15
CA ASN A 144 -18.58 -46.95 21.86
C ASN A 144 -18.24 -47.40 20.42
N GLN A 145 -19.02 -46.92 19.46
CA GLN A 145 -18.84 -47.13 18.04
C GLN A 145 -17.99 -45.98 17.47
N PRO A 146 -17.10 -46.25 16.50
CA PRO A 146 -16.41 -45.20 15.76
C PRO A 146 -17.45 -44.25 15.16
N GLY A 147 -17.27 -42.93 15.35
CA GLY A 147 -18.16 -41.94 14.75
C GLY A 147 -18.24 -42.12 13.23
N VAL A 148 -19.44 -42.09 12.67
CA VAL A 148 -19.64 -42.12 11.21
C VAL A 148 -19.60 -40.68 10.71
N ALA A 149 -19.10 -40.45 9.49
CA ALA A 149 -19.07 -39.11 8.89
C ALA A 149 -20.49 -38.51 8.92
N GLY A 150 -20.64 -37.33 9.52
CA GLY A 150 -21.93 -36.66 9.65
C GLY A 150 -22.41 -36.09 8.31
N SER A 151 -23.73 -36.06 8.10
CA SER A 151 -24.36 -35.46 6.91
C SER A 151 -24.59 -33.94 7.03
N SER A 152 -24.35 -33.36 8.22
CA SER A 152 -24.45 -31.92 8.44
C SER A 152 -23.42 -31.15 7.61
N LEU A 153 -23.81 -29.94 7.21
CA LEU A 153 -22.93 -29.00 6.52
C LEU A 153 -22.40 -27.95 7.48
N ALA A 154 -21.16 -27.51 7.24
CA ALA A 154 -20.53 -26.43 7.96
C ALA A 154 -20.42 -25.16 7.11
N SER A 155 -20.23 -24.04 7.78
CA SER A 155 -19.64 -22.83 7.19
C SER A 155 -18.30 -22.59 7.84
N GLY A 156 -17.33 -22.15 7.03
CA GLY A 156 -16.00 -21.85 7.48
C GLY A 156 -15.52 -20.48 7.01
N ILE A 157 -14.62 -19.90 7.79
CA ILE A 157 -13.93 -18.66 7.47
C ILE A 157 -12.43 -18.84 7.70
N ALA A 158 -11.63 -18.36 6.76
CA ALA A 158 -10.19 -18.28 6.86
C ALA A 158 -9.75 -16.81 6.90
N PHE A 159 -8.96 -16.46 7.92
CA PHE A 159 -8.29 -15.16 8.02
C PHE A 159 -6.80 -15.32 7.73
N GLY A 160 -6.34 -14.79 6.60
CA GLY A 160 -4.94 -14.80 6.21
C GLY A 160 -4.22 -13.52 6.61
N LYS A 161 -3.03 -13.64 7.19
CA LYS A 161 -2.10 -12.53 7.41
C LYS A 161 -0.72 -12.89 6.88
N LYS A 162 -0.15 -12.03 6.03
CA LYS A 162 1.19 -12.27 5.47
C LYS A 162 2.25 -12.30 6.55
N GLY A 163 3.07 -13.35 6.54
CA GLY A 163 4.03 -13.63 7.61
C GLY A 163 3.44 -14.34 8.83
N GLY A 164 2.16 -14.73 8.79
CA GLY A 164 1.48 -15.47 9.85
C GLY A 164 0.85 -14.60 10.94
N TRP A 165 0.31 -15.28 11.94
CA TRP A 165 -0.28 -14.72 13.16
C TRP A 165 0.68 -14.83 14.33
#